data_AF-A0A7J9VAR1-F1
#
_entry.id   AF-A0A7J9VAR1-F1
#
_cell.length_a   1.000
_cell.length_b   1.000
_cell.length_c   1.000
_cell.angle_alpha   90.00
_cell.angle_beta   90.00
_cell.angle_gamma   90.00
#
_symmetry.space_group_name_H-M   'P 1'
#
loop_
_entity.id
_entity.type
_entity.pdbx_description
1 polymer ?
#
loop_
_entity_poly.entity_id
_entity_poly.type
_entity_poly.pdbx_seq_one_letter_code
_entity_poly.pdbx_strand_id
1 'polypeptide(L)' 'MSGAAALPEAVSVRYAREQYALGYAHGRADYDADRAEALSFARFFAARCEDIGELVDVYDAYRDWEASR' A
#
# COMPACT_ATOMS: atom_id res chain seq x y z
N MET A 1 23.21 11.32 -20.11
CA MET A 1 21.80 11.09 -19.76
C MET A 1 21.74 9.79 -19.00
N SER A 2 21.52 9.85 -17.69
CA SER A 2 21.46 8.65 -16.85
C SER A 2 20.15 7.93 -17.14
N GLY A 3 20.22 6.74 -17.75
CA GLY A 3 19.07 5.91 -18.00
C GLY A 3 18.48 5.46 -16.67
N ALA A 4 17.29 5.95 -16.33
CA ALA A 4 16.50 5.33 -15.29
C ALA A 4 16.23 3.90 -15.74
N ALA A 5 16.88 2.92 -15.10
CA ALA A 5 16.60 1.52 -15.35
C ALA A 5 15.10 1.32 -15.11
N ALA A 6 14.38 0.91 -16.16
CA ALA A 6 12.98 0.57 -16.03
C ALA A 6 12.89 -0.56 -15.01
N LEU A 7 12.33 -0.28 -13.84
CA LEU A 7 12.08 -1.29 -12.83
C LEU A 7 11.18 -2.36 -13.48
N PRO A 8 11.38 -3.65 -13.16
CA PRO A 8 10.47 -4.69 -13.60
C PRO A 8 9.02 -4.30 -13.30
N GLU A 9 8.09 -4.54 -14.22
CA GLU A 9 6.70 -4.11 -14.12
C GLU A 9 6.03 -4.56 -12.80
N ALA A 10 6.35 -5.77 -12.32
CA ALA A 10 5.86 -6.25 -11.02
C ALA A 10 6.31 -5.36 -9.83
N VAL A 11 7.55 -4.83 -9.89
CA VAL A 11 8.07 -3.92 -8.86
C VAL A 11 7.40 -2.55 -8.94
N SER A 12 7.09 -2.06 -10.15
CA SER A 12 6.40 -0.77 -10.30
C SER A 12 4.94 -0.85 -9.85
N VAL A 13 4.24 -1.96 -10.11
CA VAL A 13 2.85 -2.18 -9.67
C VAL A 13 2.76 -2.34 -8.16
N ARG A 14 3.65 -3.13 -7.55
CA ARG A 14 3.71 -3.27 -6.08
C ARG A 14 3.97 -1.92 -5.41
N TYR A 15 4.97 -1.19 -5.88
CA TYR A 15 5.30 0.12 -5.33
C TYR A 15 4.12 1.11 -5.46
N ALA A 16 3.43 1.14 -6.61
CA ALA A 16 2.25 1.98 -6.80
C ALA A 16 1.13 1.67 -5.80
N ARG A 17 0.89 0.38 -5.51
CA ARG A 17 -0.10 -0.08 -4.51
C ARG A 17 0.30 0.35 -3.10
N GLU A 18 1.57 0.18 -2.74
CA GLU A 18 2.09 0.62 -1.44
C GLU A 18 1.95 2.15 -1.27
N GLN A 19 2.27 2.95 -2.29
CA GLN A 19 2.12 4.41 -2.25
C GLN A 19 0.65 4.86 -2.13
N TYR A 20 -0.26 4.18 -2.81
CA TYR A 20 -1.69 4.46 -2.70
C TYR A 20 -2.21 4.20 -1.28
N ALA A 21 -1.86 3.06 -0.70
CA ALA A 21 -2.24 2.71 0.68
C ALA A 21 -1.60 3.63 1.73
N LEU A 22 -0.35 4.05 1.53
CA LEU A 22 0.30 5.06 2.38
C LEU A 22 -0.46 6.39 2.36
N GLY A 23 -0.83 6.87 1.17
CA GLY A 23 -1.61 8.09 1.04
C GLY A 23 -2.95 8.01 1.77
N TYR A 24 -3.62 6.85 1.69
CA TYR A 24 -4.85 6.61 2.42
C TYR A 24 -4.65 6.64 3.94
N ALA A 25 -3.67 5.89 4.47
CA ALA A 25 -3.39 5.81 5.90
C ALA A 25 -3.02 7.18 6.49
N HIS A 26 -2.18 7.95 5.79
CA HIS A 26 -1.79 9.29 6.21
C HIS A 26 -2.94 10.30 6.14
N GLY A 27 -3.87 10.15 5.20
CA GLY A 27 -5.06 11.03 5.13
C GLY A 27 -6.10 10.71 6.21
N ARG A 28 -6.09 9.49 6.76
CA ARG A 28 -7.05 9.04 7.77
C ARG A 28 -6.60 9.34 9.20
N ALA A 29 -5.31 9.25 9.48
CA ALA A 29 -4.77 9.62 10.76
C ALA A 29 -4.47 11.12 10.73
N ASP A 30 -5.15 11.90 11.57
CA ASP A 30 -4.87 13.32 11.77
C ASP A 30 -3.40 13.50 12.22
N TYR A 31 -2.49 13.65 11.25
CA TYR A 31 -1.04 13.91 11.34
C TYR A 31 -0.16 12.94 12.18
N ASP A 32 -0.74 12.11 13.04
CA ASP A 32 -0.03 11.29 14.04
C ASP A 32 -0.08 9.77 13.77
N ALA A 33 -0.44 9.34 12.55
CA ALA A 33 -0.25 7.93 12.18
C ALA A 33 1.21 7.55 12.41
N ASP A 34 1.44 6.55 13.26
CA ASP A 34 2.75 5.93 13.39
C ASP A 34 3.17 5.49 11.99
N ARG A 35 4.29 6.04 11.53
CA ARG A 35 4.87 5.71 10.22
C ARG A 35 5.04 4.20 10.05
N ALA A 36 5.33 3.48 11.13
CA ALA A 36 5.42 2.03 11.12
C ALA A 36 4.06 1.36 10.84
N GLU A 37 2.97 1.87 11.42
CA GLU A 37 1.62 1.38 11.15
C GLU A 37 1.21 1.63 9.70
N ALA A 38 1.42 2.84 9.19
CA ALA A 38 1.12 3.17 7.79
C ALA A 38 1.88 2.27 6.80
N LEU A 39 3.17 2.00 7.09
CA LEU A 39 3.98 1.06 6.30
C LEU A 39 3.49 -0.38 6.42
N SER A 40 3.03 -0.81 7.60
CA SER A 40 2.50 -2.16 7.79
C SER A 40 1.19 -2.36 7.00
N PHE A 41 0.31 -1.37 7.00
CA PHE A 41 -0.90 -1.38 6.18
C PHE A 41 -0.58 -1.40 4.69
N ALA A 42 0.35 -0.56 4.24
CA ALA A 42 0.72 -0.49 2.83
C ALA A 42 1.23 -1.84 2.28
N ARG A 43 2.02 -2.56 3.09
CA ARG A 43 2.50 -3.91 2.74
C ARG A 43 1.36 -4.92 2.71
N PHE A 44 0.46 -4.87 3.70
CA PHE A 44 -0.74 -5.73 3.71
C PHE A 44 -1.59 -5.51 2.45
N PHE A 45 -1.88 -4.26 2.11
CA PHE A 45 -2.69 -3.89 0.95
C PHE A 45 -2.07 -4.39 -0.37
N ALA A 46 -0.76 -4.16 -0.55
CA ALA A 46 -0.07 -4.59 -1.76
C ALA A 46 -0.08 -6.12 -1.92
N ALA A 47 0.13 -6.86 -0.83
CA ALA A 47 0.05 -8.33 -0.83
C ALA A 47 -1.37 -8.82 -1.16
N ARG A 48 -2.40 -8.21 -0.57
CA ARG A 48 -3.80 -8.57 -0.84
C ARG A 48 -4.19 -8.36 -2.30
N CYS A 49 -3.73 -7.26 -2.91
CA CYS A 49 -3.93 -7.01 -4.34
C CYS A 49 -3.15 -8.01 -5.23
N GLU A 50 -2.02 -8.54 -4.75
CA GLU A 50 -1.25 -9.55 -5.46
C GLU A 50 -1.95 -10.91 -5.41
N ASP A 51 -2.43 -11.32 -4.23
CA ASP A 51 -3.14 -12.58 -4.02
C ASP A 51 -4.44 -12.68 -4.83
N ILE A 52 -5.20 -11.58 -4.93
CA ILE A 52 -6.46 -11.53 -5.68
C ILE A 52 -6.21 -11.30 -7.18
N GLY A 53 -5.06 -10.70 -7.54
CA GLY A 53 -4.71 -10.36 -8.91
C GLY A 53 -5.35 -9.05 -9.42
N GLU A 54 -6.01 -8.28 -8.56
CA GLU A 54 -6.64 -6.99 -8.91
C GLU A 54 -6.47 -5.94 -7.80
N LEU A 55 -6.83 -4.69 -8.10
CA LEU A 55 -6.82 -3.62 -7.09
C LEU A 55 -8.08 -3.76 -6.21
N VAL A 56 -7.88 -3.97 -4.92
CA VAL A 56 -8.99 -4.03 -3.96
C VAL A 56 -9.36 -2.66 -3.41
N ASP A 57 -10.56 -2.53 -2.85
CA ASP A 57 -10.99 -1.33 -2.15
C ASP A 57 -10.09 -1.09 -0.91
N VAL A 58 -9.51 0.11 -0.85
CA VAL A 58 -8.53 0.48 0.19
C VAL A 58 -9.17 0.66 1.57
N TYR A 59 -10.44 1.08 1.63
CA TYR A 59 -11.16 1.22 2.89
C TYR A 59 -11.50 -0.15 3.47
N ASP A 60 -12.00 -1.08 2.64
CA ASP A 60 -12.29 -2.44 3.08
C ASP A 60 -11.01 -3.16 3.51
N ALA A 61 -9.94 -3.04 2.72
CA ALA A 61 -8.63 -3.60 3.08
C ALA A 61 -8.06 -2.99 4.38
N TYR A 62 -8.30 -1.70 4.62
CA TYR A 62 -7.89 -1.06 5.88
C TYR A 62 -8.65 -1.61 7.08
N ARG A 63 -9.97 -1.84 6.94
CA ARG A 63 -10.79 -2.48 7.99
C ARG A 63 -10.38 -3.93 8.26
N ASP A 64 -10.09 -4.70 7.21
CA ASP A 64 -9.60 -6.08 7.34
C ASP A 64 -8.24 -6.11 8.05
N TRP A 65 -7.35 -5.18 7.72
CA TRP A 65 -6.06 -5.04 8.40
C TRP A 65 -6.25 -4.63 9.88
N GLU A 66 -7.16 -3.70 10.17
CA GLU A 66 -7.57 -3.33 11.53
C GLU A 66 -8.11 -4.50 12.35
N ALA A 67 -8.82 -5.43 11.71
CA ALA A 67 -9.40 -6.59 12.37
C ALA A 67 -8.42 -7.77 12.55
N SER A 68 -7.30 -7.79 11.81
CA SER A 68 -6.33 -8.91 11.82
C SER A 68 -5.12 -8.69 12.74
N ARG A 69 -5.07 -7.56 13.44
CA ARG A 69 -4.03 -7.18 14.41
C ARG A 69 -4.37 -7.59 15.85
#